data_AF-A0AAV8H1U7-F1
#
_entry.id   AF-A0AAV8H1U7-F1
#
_cell.length_a   1.000
_cell.length_b   1.000
_cell.length_c   1.000
_cell.angle_alpha   90.00
_cell.angle_beta   90.00
_cell.angle_gamma   90.00
#
_symmetry.space_group_name_H-M   'P 1'
#
loop_
_entity.id
_entity.type
_entity.pdbx_description
1 polymer ?
#
loop_
_entity_poly.entity_id
_entity_poly.type
_entity_poly.pdbx_seq_one_letter_code
_entity_poly.pdbx_strand_id
1 'polypeptide(L)'
;MQLGMDEIIKTTDDMSEADALLALSSKIKKNQHIEEFAKSRGIPIFVTKTNTLVQVRKAVRALVNEHVTVTDAFDGKEQVSPSEKADALEEARLAIERTVIPNGESVLLLPRSQPIISAQVELIESFRLKCKTVRRDNHICLRILPLEAGDEENGLYGKILEGIEDLSDDGENGTDGSQNGVARLRRLLD
;
A
#
# COMPACT_ATOMS: atom_id res chain seq x y z
N MET A 1 -14.55 14.31 13.32
CA MET A 1 -15.00 15.20 12.23
C MET A 1 -15.78 14.37 11.25
N GLN A 2 -17.08 14.68 11.08
CA GLN A 2 -17.95 14.04 10.11
C GLN A 2 -17.62 14.63 8.74
N LEU A 3 -16.90 13.91 7.87
CA LEU A 3 -16.86 14.28 6.45
C LEU A 3 -18.23 13.95 5.86
N GLY A 4 -19.13 14.93 5.91
CA GLY A 4 -20.33 14.97 5.08
C GLY A 4 -19.91 15.22 3.64
N MET A 5 -19.48 14.17 2.96
CA MET A 5 -19.48 14.16 1.51
C MET A 5 -20.93 13.87 1.12
N ASP A 6 -21.70 14.91 0.79
CA ASP A 6 -22.90 14.72 -0.01
C ASP A 6 -22.42 14.24 -1.38
N GLU A 7 -22.17 12.94 -1.48
CA GLU A 7 -21.64 12.33 -2.69
C GLU A 7 -22.74 12.35 -3.75
N ILE A 8 -22.64 13.32 -4.65
CA ILE A 8 -23.62 13.53 -5.73
C ILE A 8 -23.39 12.43 -6.76
N ILE A 9 -24.20 11.38 -6.68
CA ILE A 9 -24.23 10.32 -7.70
C ILE A 9 -25.02 10.84 -8.90
N LYS A 10 -24.32 11.00 -10.03
CA LYS A 10 -24.94 11.31 -11.32
C LYS A 10 -25.16 10.01 -12.10
N THR A 11 -26.36 9.80 -12.60
CA THR A 11 -26.66 8.69 -13.52
C THR A 11 -26.51 9.16 -14.95
N THR A 12 -25.86 8.36 -15.80
CA THR A 12 -25.77 8.56 -17.24
C THR A 12 -26.22 7.30 -17.97
N ASP A 13 -26.79 7.47 -19.16
CA ASP A 13 -27.13 6.42 -20.10
C ASP A 13 -26.02 6.16 -21.12
N ASP A 14 -25.05 7.07 -21.26
CA ASP A 14 -23.84 6.84 -22.03
C ASP A 14 -22.81 6.03 -21.23
N MET A 15 -22.58 4.79 -21.65
CA MET A 15 -21.59 3.89 -21.06
C MET A 15 -20.15 4.44 -21.14
N SER A 16 -19.87 5.35 -22.08
CA SER A 16 -18.55 5.97 -22.22
C SER A 16 -18.26 7.04 -21.18
N GLU A 17 -19.30 7.66 -20.61
CA GLU A 17 -19.18 8.70 -19.59
C GLU A 17 -19.24 8.15 -18.16
N ALA A 18 -19.55 6.86 -17.99
CA ALA A 18 -19.80 6.26 -16.70
C ALA A 18 -18.50 5.83 -15.99
N ASP A 19 -18.34 6.24 -14.73
CA ASP A 19 -17.24 5.79 -13.86
C ASP A 19 -17.47 4.37 -13.29
N ALA A 20 -18.73 3.91 -13.27
CA ALA A 20 -19.10 2.56 -12.85
C ALA A 20 -20.45 2.14 -13.46
N LEU A 21 -20.64 0.83 -13.68
CA LEU A 21 -21.89 0.28 -14.18
C LEU A 21 -22.65 -0.45 -13.09
N LEU A 22 -23.94 -0.17 -12.93
CA LEU A 22 -24.85 -0.92 -12.05
C LEU A 22 -25.88 -1.66 -12.90
N ALA A 23 -25.90 -2.99 -12.82
CA ALA A 23 -26.78 -3.80 -13.65
C ALA A 23 -27.38 -5.00 -12.91
N LEU A 24 -28.43 -5.58 -13.50
CA LEU A 24 -28.97 -6.86 -13.05
C LEU A 24 -28.15 -8.02 -13.60
N SER A 25 -27.94 -9.07 -12.81
CA SER A 25 -27.19 -10.26 -13.22
C SER A 25 -27.78 -10.94 -14.45
N SER A 26 -29.11 -10.95 -14.55
CA SER A 26 -29.83 -11.49 -15.71
C SER A 26 -29.64 -10.67 -16.98
N LYS A 27 -29.27 -9.39 -16.87
CA LYS A 27 -29.05 -8.48 -17.99
C LYS A 27 -27.61 -8.52 -18.50
N ILE A 28 -26.63 -8.59 -17.59
CA ILE A 28 -25.21 -8.77 -17.95
C ILE A 28 -24.99 -10.10 -18.66
N LYS A 29 -25.50 -11.21 -18.08
CA LYS A 29 -25.37 -12.55 -18.68
C LYS A 29 -25.99 -12.68 -20.08
N LYS A 30 -26.99 -11.85 -20.39
CA LYS A 30 -27.64 -11.83 -21.72
C LYS A 30 -26.93 -10.92 -22.72
N ASN A 31 -26.09 -10.00 -22.24
CA ASN A 31 -25.46 -8.96 -23.03
C ASN A 31 -23.96 -8.92 -22.72
N GLN A 32 -23.25 -9.96 -23.16
CA GLN A 32 -21.82 -10.15 -22.88
C GLN A 32 -20.96 -8.96 -23.35
N HIS A 33 -21.38 -8.26 -24.41
CA HIS A 33 -20.72 -7.06 -24.91
C HIS A 33 -20.62 -5.93 -23.88
N ILE A 34 -21.56 -5.83 -22.94
CA ILE A 34 -21.52 -4.84 -21.84
C ILE A 34 -20.38 -5.19 -20.89
N GLU A 35 -20.21 -6.47 -20.58
CA GLU A 35 -19.15 -6.96 -19.72
C GLU A 35 -17.78 -6.79 -20.39
N GLU A 36 -17.67 -7.11 -21.67
CA GLU A 36 -16.46 -6.94 -22.46
C GLU A 36 -16.07 -5.47 -22.60
N PHE A 37 -17.03 -4.58 -22.88
CA PHE A 37 -16.79 -3.13 -22.94
C PHE A 37 -16.24 -2.60 -21.63
N ALA A 38 -16.90 -2.92 -20.51
CA ALA A 38 -16.47 -2.42 -19.21
C ALA A 38 -15.08 -2.93 -18.84
N LYS A 39 -14.79 -4.22 -19.09
CA LYS A 39 -13.46 -4.80 -18.90
C LYS A 39 -12.40 -4.11 -19.76
N SER A 40 -12.70 -3.84 -21.04
CA SER A 40 -11.76 -3.18 -21.96
C SER A 40 -11.40 -1.75 -21.53
N ARG A 41 -12.30 -1.07 -20.81
CA ARG A 41 -12.12 0.29 -20.30
C ARG A 41 -11.78 0.35 -18.81
N GLY A 42 -11.66 -0.79 -18.14
CA GLY A 42 -11.41 -0.84 -16.69
C GLY A 42 -12.55 -0.27 -15.84
N ILE A 43 -13.77 -0.20 -16.37
CA ILE A 43 -14.95 0.31 -15.64
C ILE A 43 -15.51 -0.83 -14.77
N PRO A 44 -15.64 -0.65 -13.45
CA PRO A 44 -16.18 -1.68 -12.57
C PRO A 44 -17.69 -1.89 -12.80
N ILE A 45 -18.11 -3.16 -12.81
CA ILE A 45 -19.53 -3.55 -12.93
C ILE A 45 -20.03 -4.09 -11.60
N PHE A 46 -21.03 -3.44 -11.04
CA PHE A 46 -21.76 -3.85 -9.85
C PHE A 46 -23.05 -4.55 -10.27
N VAL A 47 -23.22 -5.77 -9.78
CA VAL A 47 -24.32 -6.62 -10.22
C VAL A 47 -25.28 -6.91 -9.07
N THR A 48 -26.57 -6.68 -9.31
CA THR A 48 -27.66 -7.03 -8.38
C THR A 48 -28.45 -8.22 -8.90
N LYS A 49 -28.96 -9.07 -7.98
CA LYS A 49 -29.76 -10.24 -8.35
C LYS A 49 -31.20 -9.82 -8.72
N THR A 50 -31.73 -8.81 -8.05
CA THR A 50 -33.07 -8.25 -8.21
C THR A 50 -33.02 -6.73 -8.11
N ASN A 51 -34.03 -6.06 -8.67
CA ASN A 51 -34.16 -4.59 -8.65
C ASN A 51 -34.81 -4.06 -7.36
N THR A 52 -34.72 -4.81 -6.25
CA THR A 52 -35.32 -4.40 -4.98
C THR A 52 -34.55 -3.21 -4.40
N LEU A 53 -35.24 -2.29 -3.73
CA LEU A 53 -34.63 -1.10 -3.11
C LEU A 53 -33.48 -1.45 -2.16
N VAL A 54 -33.59 -2.56 -1.43
CA VAL A 54 -32.54 -3.06 -0.53
C VAL A 54 -31.27 -3.44 -1.32
N GLN A 55 -31.42 -4.15 -2.43
CA GLN A 55 -30.28 -4.55 -3.26
C GLN A 55 -29.65 -3.36 -3.99
N VAL A 56 -30.48 -2.45 -4.52
CA VAL A 56 -30.00 -1.22 -5.15
C VAL A 56 -29.25 -0.35 -4.13
N ARG A 57 -29.81 -0.13 -2.93
CA ARG A 57 -29.13 0.60 -1.86
C ARG A 57 -27.81 -0.05 -1.45
N LYS A 58 -27.77 -1.38 -1.37
CA LYS A 58 -26.53 -2.12 -1.05
C LYS A 58 -25.48 -1.94 -2.14
N ALA A 59 -25.87 -2.02 -3.41
CA ALA A 59 -24.96 -1.85 -4.53
C ALA A 59 -24.47 -0.40 -4.67
N VAL A 60 -25.36 0.58 -4.50
CA VAL A 60 -24.99 2.02 -4.45
C VAL A 60 -24.06 2.31 -3.27
N ARG A 61 -24.31 1.71 -2.10
CA ARG A 61 -23.40 1.85 -0.96
C ARG A 61 -22.05 1.20 -1.23
N ALA A 62 -22.01 0.08 -1.95
CA ALA A 62 -20.77 -0.56 -2.35
C ALA A 62 -20.00 0.26 -3.39
N LEU A 63 -20.71 0.96 -4.28
CA LEU A 63 -20.14 1.94 -5.22
C LEU A 63 -19.46 3.10 -4.50
N VAL A 64 -20.16 3.70 -3.52
CA VAL A 64 -19.70 4.86 -2.74
C VAL A 64 -18.59 4.50 -1.74
N ASN A 65 -18.74 3.39 -1.02
CA ASN A 65 -17.82 3.03 0.07
C ASN A 65 -16.64 2.16 -0.35
N GLU A 66 -16.60 1.74 -1.61
CA GLU A 66 -15.53 1.00 -2.28
C GLU A 66 -14.71 -0.02 -1.45
N HIS A 67 -15.35 -0.96 -0.72
CA HIS A 67 -14.70 -2.21 -0.24
C HIS A 67 -15.61 -3.43 -0.17
N VAL A 68 -16.66 -3.49 -0.99
CA VAL A 68 -17.40 -4.75 -1.12
C VAL A 68 -17.66 -5.01 -2.58
N THR A 69 -16.76 -5.76 -3.20
CA THR A 69 -17.09 -6.54 -4.39
C THR A 69 -18.36 -7.32 -4.05
N VAL A 70 -19.50 -6.91 -4.62
CA VAL A 70 -20.71 -7.74 -4.60
C VAL A 70 -20.50 -8.81 -5.67
N THR A 71 -19.52 -9.67 -5.41
CA THR A 71 -19.36 -10.97 -6.05
C THR A 71 -19.51 -11.99 -4.94
N ASP A 72 -20.77 -12.39 -4.69
CA ASP A 72 -21.08 -13.69 -4.13
C ASP A 72 -20.59 -14.77 -5.13
N ALA A 73 -19.27 -14.94 -5.27
CA ALA A 73 -18.59 -15.99 -6.03
C ALA A 73 -17.06 -16.04 -5.86
N PHE A 74 -16.44 -15.17 -5.05
CA PHE A 74 -15.04 -15.34 -4.67
C PHE A 74 -14.96 -15.49 -3.16
N ASP A 75 -15.04 -16.75 -2.71
CA ASP A 75 -14.38 -17.22 -1.49
C ASP A 75 -12.85 -17.23 -1.71
N GLY A 76 -12.34 -16.07 -2.11
CA GLY A 76 -10.94 -15.74 -2.09
C GLY A 76 -10.83 -14.66 -1.04
N LYS A 77 -10.80 -15.06 0.23
CA LYS A 77 -10.11 -14.24 1.22
C LYS A 77 -8.75 -13.99 0.58
N GLU A 78 -8.53 -12.79 0.06
CA GLU A 78 -7.27 -12.40 -0.58
C GLU A 78 -6.23 -12.51 0.53
N GLN A 79 -5.67 -13.72 0.64
CA GLN A 79 -4.68 -14.07 1.64
C GLN A 79 -3.43 -13.37 1.15
N VAL A 80 -3.31 -12.11 1.56
CA VAL A 80 -2.13 -11.30 1.33
C VAL A 80 -0.93 -12.13 1.75
N SER A 81 -0.03 -12.39 0.81
CA SER A 81 1.15 -13.17 1.11
C SER A 81 1.98 -12.39 2.15
N PRO A 82 2.47 -13.03 3.23
CA PRO A 82 3.25 -12.33 4.25
C PRO A 82 4.48 -11.61 3.66
N SER A 83 5.08 -12.19 2.61
CA SER A 83 6.18 -11.59 1.86
C SER A 83 5.76 -10.30 1.16
N GLU A 84 4.63 -10.29 0.45
CA GLU A 84 4.15 -9.09 -0.25
C GLU A 84 3.81 -7.97 0.74
N LYS A 85 3.23 -8.31 1.89
CA LYS A 85 2.99 -7.33 2.96
C LYS A 85 4.31 -6.76 3.48
N ALA A 86 5.32 -7.59 3.72
CA ALA A 86 6.63 -7.14 4.19
C ALA A 86 7.31 -6.21 3.18
N ASP A 87 7.33 -6.59 1.91
CA ASP A 87 7.92 -5.80 0.82
C ASP A 87 7.23 -4.43 0.69
N ALA A 88 5.89 -4.41 0.79
CA ALA A 88 5.12 -3.18 0.69
C ALA A 88 5.35 -2.23 1.89
N LEU A 89 5.53 -2.78 3.09
CA LEU A 89 5.86 -1.98 4.27
C LEU A 89 7.28 -1.43 4.18
N GLU A 90 8.23 -2.22 3.69
CA GLU A 90 9.61 -1.77 3.49
C GLU A 90 9.68 -0.67 2.42
N GLU A 91 8.91 -0.79 1.33
CA GLU A 91 8.76 0.26 0.33
C GLU A 91 8.28 1.59 0.95
N ALA A 92 7.22 1.54 1.77
CA ALA A 92 6.70 2.72 2.45
C ALA A 92 7.74 3.32 3.42
N ARG A 93 8.44 2.48 4.18
CA ARG A 93 9.50 2.91 5.10
C ARG A 93 10.64 3.61 4.37
N LEU A 94 11.12 3.04 3.27
CA LEU A 94 12.17 3.62 2.44
C LEU A 94 11.73 4.95 1.80
N ALA A 95 10.50 5.04 1.31
CA ALA A 95 9.95 6.28 0.77
C ALA A 95 9.97 7.40 1.83
N ILE A 96 9.55 7.09 3.06
CA ILE A 96 9.55 8.04 4.18
C ILE A 96 10.97 8.47 4.53
N GLU A 97 11.85 7.51 4.84
CA GLU A 97 13.18 7.77 5.39
C GLU A 97 14.15 8.37 4.39
N ARG A 98 14.00 8.06 3.09
CA ARG A 98 14.98 8.48 2.07
C ARG A 98 14.50 9.63 1.21
N THR A 99 13.20 9.88 1.14
CA THR A 99 12.66 10.90 0.23
C THR A 99 11.78 11.90 0.97
N VAL A 100 10.73 11.44 1.67
CA VAL A 100 9.73 12.35 2.23
C VAL A 100 10.29 13.22 3.35
N ILE A 101 10.99 12.62 4.33
CA ILE A 101 11.57 13.36 5.45
C ILE A 101 12.81 14.17 5.02
N PRO A 102 13.80 13.58 4.31
CA PRO A 102 15.03 14.32 3.99
C PRO A 102 14.83 15.42 2.94
N ASN A 103 14.02 15.15 1.90
CA ASN A 103 13.87 16.08 0.77
C ASN A 103 12.60 16.92 0.87
N GLY A 104 11.66 16.59 1.77
CA GLY A 104 10.36 17.26 1.82
C GLY A 104 9.49 16.98 0.58
N GLU A 105 9.74 15.88 -0.12
CA GLU A 105 9.06 15.56 -1.38
C GLU A 105 7.93 14.54 -1.17
N SER A 106 6.81 14.72 -1.86
CA SER A 106 5.74 13.72 -1.84
C SER A 106 6.09 12.52 -2.72
N VAL A 107 5.83 11.31 -2.24
CA VAL A 107 6.10 10.06 -2.98
C VAL A 107 4.83 9.29 -3.22
N LEU A 108 4.68 8.74 -4.43
CA LEU A 108 3.62 7.80 -4.77
C LEU A 108 4.16 6.37 -4.67
N LEU A 109 3.53 5.55 -3.83
CA LEU A 109 3.84 4.14 -3.69
C LEU A 109 3.27 3.31 -4.85
N LEU A 110 3.78 2.10 -5.00
CA LEU A 110 3.28 1.11 -5.93
C LEU A 110 1.82 0.74 -5.61
N PRO A 111 1.04 0.34 -6.63
CA PRO A 111 -0.31 -0.12 -6.40
C PRO A 111 -0.32 -1.41 -5.55
N ARG A 112 -1.19 -1.46 -4.54
CA ARG A 112 -1.33 -2.60 -3.60
C ARG A 112 -2.79 -2.94 -3.34
N SER A 113 -3.05 -4.13 -2.80
CA SER A 113 -4.38 -4.54 -2.33
C SER A 113 -4.77 -3.82 -1.04
N GLN A 114 -6.08 -3.74 -0.76
CA GLN A 114 -6.57 -2.94 0.38
C GLN A 114 -5.97 -3.32 1.75
N PRO A 115 -5.81 -4.60 2.11
CA PRO A 115 -5.27 -4.94 3.43
C PRO A 115 -3.81 -4.48 3.61
N ILE A 116 -3.04 -4.41 2.51
CA ILE A 116 -1.67 -3.86 2.53
C ILE A 116 -1.71 -2.34 2.66
N ILE A 117 -2.60 -1.67 1.90
CA ILE A 117 -2.79 -0.22 1.97
C ILE A 117 -3.11 0.21 3.40
N SER A 118 -4.03 -0.48 4.09
CA SER A 118 -4.34 -0.18 5.49
C SER A 118 -3.11 -0.27 6.41
N ALA A 119 -2.28 -1.30 6.24
CA ALA A 119 -1.04 -1.45 7.02
C ALA A 119 0.01 -0.38 6.69
N GLN A 120 0.08 0.06 5.43
CA GLN A 120 0.95 1.17 5.02
C GLN A 120 0.46 2.50 5.61
N VAL A 121 -0.86 2.75 5.66
CA VAL A 121 -1.42 3.94 6.31
C VAL A 121 -1.05 3.99 7.79
N GLU A 122 -1.26 2.88 8.53
CA GLU A 122 -0.87 2.77 9.94
C GLU A 122 0.62 3.08 10.14
N LEU A 123 1.48 2.56 9.25
CA LEU A 123 2.91 2.86 9.27
C LEU A 123 3.15 4.36 9.04
N ILE A 124 2.60 4.95 7.99
CA ILE A 124 2.79 6.38 7.65
C ILE A 124 2.34 7.29 8.81
N GLU A 125 1.22 6.98 9.45
CA GLU A 125 0.70 7.72 10.61
C GLU A 125 1.65 7.64 11.82
N SER A 126 2.35 6.52 12.00
CA SER A 126 3.38 6.39 13.06
C SER A 126 4.54 7.37 12.89
N PHE A 127 4.83 7.78 11.66
CA PHE A 127 5.81 8.83 11.34
C PHE A 127 5.20 10.25 11.37
N ARG A 128 3.92 10.39 11.78
CA ARG A 128 3.15 11.65 11.79
C ARG A 128 3.02 12.29 10.40
N LEU A 129 3.14 11.49 9.34
CA LEU A 129 2.96 11.94 7.98
C LEU A 129 1.51 11.75 7.56
N LYS A 130 1.06 12.58 6.62
CA LYS A 130 -0.27 12.45 6.00
C LYS A 130 -0.11 11.70 4.68
N CYS A 131 -1.15 10.98 4.26
CA CYS A 131 -1.19 10.37 2.94
C CYS A 131 -2.54 10.62 2.26
N LYS A 132 -2.55 10.43 0.94
CA LYS A 132 -3.75 10.49 0.10
C LYS A 132 -3.84 9.26 -0.77
N THR A 133 -5.03 8.72 -0.88
CA THR A 133 -5.33 7.63 -1.82
C THR A 133 -5.45 8.20 -3.23
N VAL A 134 -4.79 7.57 -4.20
CA VAL A 134 -4.78 7.95 -5.61
C VAL A 134 -5.19 6.74 -6.44
N ARG A 135 -6.15 6.91 -7.35
CA ARG A 135 -6.52 5.88 -8.31
C ARG A 135 -5.70 6.03 -9.60
N ARG A 136 -5.11 4.94 -10.07
CA ARG A 136 -4.42 4.86 -11.37
C ARG A 136 -4.81 3.55 -12.05
N ASP A 137 -5.36 3.63 -13.25
CA ASP A 137 -5.65 2.47 -14.11
C ASP A 137 -6.43 1.35 -13.38
N ASN A 138 -7.45 1.74 -12.61
CA ASN A 138 -8.26 0.86 -11.76
C ASN A 138 -7.53 0.19 -10.57
N HIS A 139 -6.32 0.63 -10.27
CA HIS A 139 -5.58 0.28 -9.06
C HIS A 139 -5.52 1.44 -8.06
N ILE A 140 -5.39 1.10 -6.79
CA ILE A 140 -5.28 2.05 -5.69
C ILE A 140 -3.80 2.17 -5.27
N CYS A 141 -3.33 3.41 -5.16
CA CYS A 141 -1.99 3.76 -4.70
C CYS A 141 -2.07 4.75 -3.53
N LEU A 142 -1.05 4.77 -2.67
CA LEU A 142 -0.91 5.79 -1.64
C LEU A 142 0.14 6.84 -2.05
N ARG A 143 -0.20 8.11 -1.86
CA ARG A 143 0.75 9.23 -1.95
C ARG A 143 1.05 9.75 -0.56
N ILE A 144 2.29 9.61 -0.13
CA ILE A 144 2.78 10.17 1.12
C ILE A 144 3.06 11.66 0.90
N LEU A 145 2.63 12.50 1.85
CA LEU A 145 2.82 13.93 1.82
C LEU A 145 3.95 14.33 2.78
N PRO A 146 4.74 15.36 2.44
CA PRO A 146 5.73 15.90 3.36
C PRO A 146 5.06 16.52 4.58
N LEU A 147 5.80 16.61 5.68
CA LEU A 147 5.38 17.32 6.86
C LEU A 147 5.25 18.81 6.51
N GLU A 148 4.06 19.38 6.70
CA GLU A 148 3.91 20.82 6.51
C GLU A 148 4.61 21.53 7.68
N ALA A 149 5.45 22.52 7.37
CA ALA A 149 6.37 23.20 8.29
C ALA A 149 5.67 24.05 9.40
N GLY A 150 4.48 23.66 9.84
CA GLY A 150 3.72 24.28 10.93
C GLY A 150 3.42 23.35 12.11
N ASP A 151 3.76 22.05 12.03
CA ASP A 151 3.52 21.07 13.11
C ASP A 151 4.80 20.81 13.94
N GLU A 152 5.44 21.89 14.41
CA GLU A 152 6.73 21.93 15.14
C GLU A 152 6.64 21.51 16.64
N GLU A 153 5.77 20.59 17.03
CA GLU A 153 5.80 20.01 18.39
C GLU A 153 5.83 18.46 18.38
N ASN A 154 7.03 17.95 18.16
CA ASN A 154 7.73 16.93 18.95
C ASN A 154 8.78 16.28 18.03
N GLY A 155 9.93 16.94 17.95
CA GLY A 155 11.12 16.40 17.30
C GLY A 155 11.66 15.19 18.08
N LEU A 156 11.17 13.99 17.74
CA LEU A 156 11.81 12.73 18.14
C LEU A 156 12.65 12.14 16.98
N TYR A 157 12.33 12.44 15.72
CA TYR A 157 13.05 11.90 14.56
C TYR A 157 14.43 12.54 14.35
N GLY A 158 14.62 13.83 14.67
CA GLY A 158 15.92 14.50 14.54
C GLY A 158 16.99 13.98 15.51
N LYS A 159 16.59 13.48 16.70
CA LYS A 159 17.52 12.99 17.73
C LYS A 159 18.07 11.59 17.48
N ILE A 160 17.41 10.77 16.68
CA ILE A 160 17.85 9.39 16.43
C ILE A 160 18.95 9.35 15.37
N LEU A 161 18.95 10.27 14.41
CA LEU A 161 19.94 10.30 13.34
C LEU A 161 21.31 10.82 13.78
N GLU A 162 21.35 11.72 14.77
CA GLU A 162 22.60 12.32 15.27
C GLU A 162 23.45 11.35 16.14
N GLY A 163 22.94 10.16 16.48
CA GLY A 163 23.57 9.23 17.43
C GLY A 163 24.29 8.01 16.82
N ILE A 164 24.42 7.90 15.50
CA ILE A 164 24.99 6.70 14.84
C ILE A 164 26.30 6.98 14.06
N GLU A 165 26.81 8.21 14.09
CA GLU A 165 28.14 8.52 13.53
C GLU A 165 29.20 8.67 14.63
N ASP A 166 29.57 7.58 15.30
CA ASP A 166 30.92 7.46 15.86
C ASP A 166 31.29 6.00 16.18
N LEU A 167 31.75 5.25 15.17
CA LEU A 167 32.55 4.04 15.37
C LEU A 167 33.71 4.06 14.38
N SER A 168 34.67 4.93 14.66
CA SER A 168 36.02 4.87 14.12
C SER A 168 36.98 5.12 15.29
N ASP A 169 37.32 4.06 16.03
CA ASP A 169 38.43 4.11 16.98
C ASP A 169 39.54 3.17 16.48
N ASP A 170 40.53 3.79 15.84
CA ASP A 170 41.84 3.23 15.56
C ASP A 170 42.69 3.32 16.84
N GLY A 171 43.25 2.19 17.28
CA GLY A 171 44.16 2.17 18.42
C GLY A 171 45.00 0.90 18.52
N GLU A 172 46.15 0.88 17.84
CA GLU A 172 47.24 -0.08 18.08
C GLU A 172 47.88 0.09 19.47
N ASN A 173 48.26 -1.02 20.11
CA ASN A 173 49.55 -1.31 20.81
C ASN A 173 49.39 -2.69 21.48
N GLY A 174 50.24 -3.73 21.40
CA GLY A 174 51.69 -3.83 21.23
C GLY A 174 52.28 -4.54 22.45
N THR A 175 53.13 -5.57 22.21
CA THR A 175 54.06 -6.29 23.13
C THR A 175 53.47 -7.37 24.06
N ASP A 176 54.09 -8.50 24.39
CA ASP A 176 55.30 -9.25 23.98
C ASP A 176 55.29 -10.58 24.80
N GLY A 177 55.96 -11.64 24.36
CA GLY A 177 56.49 -12.66 25.28
C GLY A 177 56.15 -14.14 25.06
N SER A 178 56.79 -14.73 24.04
CA SER A 178 57.58 -15.98 24.10
C SER A 178 57.11 -17.21 24.92
N GLN A 179 57.02 -18.39 24.27
CA GLN A 179 57.95 -19.53 24.44
C GLN A 179 57.39 -20.85 23.84
N ASN A 180 58.17 -21.42 22.92
CA ASN A 180 58.43 -22.85 22.66
C ASN A 180 57.29 -23.89 22.52
N GLY A 181 57.30 -24.59 21.38
CA GLY A 181 56.61 -25.86 21.23
C GLY A 181 56.58 -26.42 19.81
N VAL A 182 57.75 -26.72 19.24
CA VAL A 182 57.85 -27.48 17.98
C VAL A 182 57.19 -28.86 18.12
N ALA A 183 56.14 -29.13 17.34
CA ALA A 183 55.66 -30.49 17.09
C ALA A 183 55.48 -30.70 15.59
N ARG A 184 56.43 -31.43 15.02
CA ARG A 184 56.45 -31.97 13.66
C ARG A 184 55.27 -32.92 13.44
N LEU A 185 54.60 -32.86 12.29
CA LEU A 185 54.09 -34.06 11.62
C LEU A 185 54.30 -33.94 10.10
N ARG A 186 55.05 -34.89 9.56
CA ARG A 186 55.31 -35.11 8.13
C ARG A 186 54.46 -36.30 7.67
N ARG A 187 53.88 -36.13 6.48
CA ARG A 187 53.21 -37.06 5.55
C ARG A 187 53.45 -38.56 5.71
N LEU A 188 52.46 -39.36 5.30
CA LEU A 188 52.68 -40.51 4.41
C LEU A 188 51.63 -40.52 3.29
N LEU A 189 52.11 -40.42 2.05
CA LEU A 189 51.54 -41.07 0.86
C LEU A 189 52.24 -42.43 0.76
N ASP A 190 51.47 -43.42 0.31
CA ASP A 190 51.74 -44.85 0.05
C ASP A 190 52.06 -45.76 1.26
#